data_AF-B4QD85-F1
#
_entry.id   AF-B4QD85-F1
#
_cell.length_a   1.000
_cell.length_b   1.000
_cell.length_c   1.000
_cell.angle_alpha   90.00
_cell.angle_beta   90.00
_cell.angle_gamma   90.00
#
_symmetry.space_group_name_H-M   'P 1'
#
loop_
_entity.id
_entity.type
_entity.pdbx_description
1 polymer ?
#
loop_
_entity_poly.entity_id
_entity_poly.type
_entity_poly.pdbx_seq_one_letter_code
_entity_poly.pdbx_strand_id
1 'polypeptide(L)'
;MTLRLIRGFRTISDDAAHALSGITPIDLDKKGKYLASEEHTQLEIREWIRGVWQTRWKESQRGRWTYKLIPELTEWADCEHKTVDYHMTQFLTDHGCFRGYLFRFRHVNTAQCLYCTDAVETAKHILLHCSRFVEERAQLVALAGSPLSPRGRVAAMMAENPKPKIAWDGAHVIIVTMMKRVRKDELANRSQSEL
;
A
#
# COMPACT_ATOMS: atom_id res chain seq x y z
N MET A 1 4.28 -5.25 -15.98
CA MET A 1 2.81 -5.13 -16.13
C MET A 1 2.17 -4.57 -14.86
N THR A 2 2.44 -5.19 -13.71
CA THR A 2 1.97 -4.81 -12.37
C THR A 2 2.13 -3.33 -12.03
N LEU A 3 3.32 -2.74 -12.22
CA LEU A 3 3.57 -1.32 -11.96
C LEU A 3 2.61 -0.38 -12.71
N ARG A 4 2.20 -0.70 -13.94
CA ARG A 4 1.26 0.13 -14.70
C ARG A 4 -0.16 0.03 -14.13
N LEU A 5 -0.58 -1.16 -13.71
CA LEU A 5 -1.90 -1.39 -13.12
C LEU A 5 -2.08 -0.61 -11.82
N ILE A 6 -1.06 -0.61 -10.97
CA ILE A 6 -1.07 0.16 -9.72
C ILE A 6 -0.68 1.63 -9.92
N ARG A 7 -0.37 2.09 -11.14
CA ARG A 7 0.16 3.44 -11.40
C ARG A 7 1.38 3.79 -10.52
N GLY A 8 2.23 2.80 -10.30
CA GLY A 8 3.35 2.85 -9.37
C GLY A 8 4.64 3.38 -9.99
N PHE A 9 5.51 3.93 -9.13
CA PHE A 9 6.87 4.33 -9.49
C PHE A 9 7.73 3.10 -9.81
N ARG A 10 8.72 3.26 -10.70
CA ARG A 10 9.68 2.20 -11.08
C ARG A 10 10.58 1.73 -9.93
N THR A 11 10.64 2.50 -8.85
CA THR A 11 11.40 2.21 -7.63
C THR A 11 10.66 1.28 -6.66
N ILE A 12 9.35 1.06 -6.87
CA ILE A 12 8.59 0.08 -6.11
C ILE A 12 9.15 -1.30 -6.43
N SER A 13 9.48 -2.07 -5.38
CA SER A 13 9.99 -3.44 -5.53
C SER A 13 8.97 -4.34 -6.22
N ASP A 14 9.46 -5.29 -7.02
CA ASP A 14 8.63 -6.27 -7.71
C ASP A 14 7.66 -7.01 -6.77
N ASP A 15 8.14 -7.46 -5.60
CA ASP A 15 7.32 -8.12 -4.57
C ASP A 15 6.11 -7.27 -4.14
N ALA A 16 6.34 -5.98 -3.87
CA ALA A 16 5.29 -5.04 -3.47
C ALA A 16 4.35 -4.71 -4.64
N ALA A 17 4.87 -4.64 -5.88
CA ALA A 17 4.08 -4.39 -7.05
C ALA A 17 3.11 -5.55 -7.34
N HIS A 18 3.61 -6.79 -7.25
CA HIS A 18 2.80 -8.00 -7.36
C HIS A 18 1.76 -8.07 -6.24
N ALA A 19 2.19 -7.92 -4.99
CA ALA A 19 1.31 -7.91 -3.83
C ALA A 19 0.17 -6.91 -3.99
N LEU A 20 0.50 -5.66 -4.33
CA LEU A 20 -0.47 -4.59 -4.44
C LEU A 20 -1.42 -4.77 -5.64
N SER A 21 -0.90 -5.26 -6.78
CA SER A 21 -1.74 -5.52 -7.95
C SER A 21 -2.66 -6.74 -7.81
N GLY A 22 -2.39 -7.64 -6.86
CA GLY A 22 -3.08 -8.93 -6.76
C GLY A 22 -2.75 -9.89 -7.90
N ILE A 23 -1.65 -9.67 -8.63
CA ILE A 23 -1.23 -10.51 -9.76
C ILE A 23 -0.05 -11.35 -9.33
N THR A 24 -0.12 -12.64 -9.62
CA THR A 24 0.94 -13.61 -9.37
C THR A 24 2.20 -13.30 -10.20
N PRO A 25 3.40 -13.54 -9.64
CA PRO A 25 4.65 -13.50 -10.41
C PRO A 25 4.63 -14.46 -11.61
N ILE A 26 5.14 -14.01 -12.75
CA ILE A 26 5.10 -14.76 -14.02
C ILE A 26 5.80 -16.12 -13.94
N ASP A 27 6.82 -16.25 -13.10
CA ASP A 27 7.52 -17.52 -12.90
C ASP A 27 6.63 -18.55 -12.20
N LEU A 28 5.75 -18.12 -11.28
CA LEU A 28 4.76 -18.99 -10.66
C LEU A 28 3.68 -19.42 -11.66
N ASP A 29 3.21 -18.49 -12.52
CA ASP A 29 2.26 -18.83 -13.58
C ASP A 29 2.85 -19.85 -14.56
N LYS A 30 4.13 -19.69 -14.93
CA LYS A 30 4.84 -20.65 -15.77
C LYS A 30 4.95 -22.02 -15.09
N LYS A 31 5.30 -22.05 -13.80
CA LYS A 31 5.39 -23.32 -13.06
C LYS A 31 4.02 -23.98 -12.92
N GLY A 32 2.96 -23.21 -12.73
CA GLY A 32 1.58 -23.73 -12.74
C GLY A 32 1.19 -24.42 -14.04
N LYS A 33 1.60 -23.87 -15.19
CA LYS A 33 1.39 -24.52 -16.51
C LYS A 33 2.15 -25.84 -16.64
N TYR A 34 3.35 -25.91 -16.09
CA TYR A 34 4.13 -27.14 -16.06
C TYR A 34 3.46 -28.21 -15.16
N LEU A 35 2.99 -27.82 -13.97
CA LEU A 35 2.25 -28.75 -13.10
C LEU A 35 0.97 -29.26 -13.76
N ALA A 36 0.28 -28.42 -14.55
CA ALA A 36 -0.88 -28.87 -15.33
C ALA A 36 -0.52 -29.96 -16.36
N SER A 37 0.70 -29.94 -16.92
CA SER A 37 1.17 -30.99 -17.82
C SER A 37 1.57 -32.28 -17.11
N GLU A 38 1.75 -32.25 -15.79
CA GLU A 38 1.98 -33.41 -14.92
C GLU A 38 0.66 -33.92 -14.30
N GLU A 39 -0.48 -33.60 -14.92
CA GLU A 39 -1.82 -34.05 -14.52
C GLU A 39 -2.29 -33.58 -13.12
N HIS A 40 -1.64 -32.57 -12.53
CA HIS A 40 -2.15 -31.92 -11.32
C HIS A 40 -3.49 -31.22 -11.58
N THR A 41 -4.38 -31.29 -10.60
CA THR A 41 -5.68 -30.61 -10.66
C THR A 41 -5.51 -29.08 -10.59
N GLN A 42 -6.48 -28.36 -11.14
CA GLN A 42 -6.50 -26.89 -11.07
C GLN A 42 -6.52 -26.35 -9.64
N LEU A 43 -7.11 -27.11 -8.70
CA LEU A 43 -7.14 -26.76 -7.29
C LEU A 43 -5.74 -26.86 -6.68
N GLU A 44 -5.06 -28.00 -6.86
CA GLU A 44 -3.68 -28.20 -6.35
C GLU A 44 -2.72 -27.15 -6.89
N ILE A 45 -2.81 -26.83 -8.19
CA ILE A 45 -1.98 -25.79 -8.82
C ILE A 45 -2.24 -24.42 -8.18
N ARG A 46 -3.51 -24.06 -7.96
CA ARG A 46 -3.89 -22.78 -7.35
C ARG A 46 -3.38 -22.68 -5.91
N GLU A 47 -3.58 -23.73 -5.12
CA GLU A 47 -3.12 -23.79 -3.73
C GLU A 47 -1.59 -23.71 -3.65
N TRP A 48 -0.88 -24.41 -4.53
CA TRP A 48 0.57 -24.35 -4.63
C TRP A 48 1.05 -22.94 -4.98
N ILE A 49 0.49 -22.31 -6.03
CA ILE A 49 0.86 -20.93 -6.42
C ILE A 49 0.63 -19.96 -5.27
N ARG A 50 -0.55 -20.01 -4.64
CA ARG A 50 -0.91 -19.14 -3.51
C ARG A 50 0.05 -19.36 -2.34
N GLY A 51 0.36 -20.61 -2.00
CA GLY A 51 1.29 -20.96 -0.92
C GLY A 51 2.71 -20.44 -1.17
N VAL A 52 3.26 -20.67 -2.36
CA VAL A 52 4.60 -20.19 -2.70
C VAL A 52 4.64 -18.66 -2.76
N TRP A 53 3.63 -18.02 -3.33
CA TRP A 53 3.56 -16.55 -3.39
C TRP A 53 3.47 -15.93 -2.00
N GLN A 54 2.63 -16.48 -1.12
CA GLN A 54 2.50 -16.04 0.27
C GLN A 54 3.80 -16.20 1.06
N THR A 55 4.50 -17.33 0.91
CA THR A 55 5.81 -17.56 1.54
C THR A 55 6.84 -16.53 1.08
N ARG A 56 6.98 -16.32 -0.23
CA ARG A 56 7.89 -15.29 -0.78
C ARG A 56 7.58 -13.90 -0.22
N TRP A 57 6.30 -13.56 -0.08
CA TRP A 57 5.89 -12.27 0.45
C TRP A 57 6.21 -12.07 1.92
N LYS A 58 6.01 -13.13 2.72
CA LYS A 58 6.36 -13.17 4.14
C LYS A 58 7.85 -13.00 4.37
N GLU A 59 8.67 -13.70 3.59
CA GLU A 59 10.14 -13.76 3.76
C GLU A 59 10.89 -12.58 3.13
N SER A 60 10.29 -11.92 2.14
CA SER A 60 10.92 -10.78 1.46
C SER A 60 11.30 -9.65 2.43
N GLN A 61 12.45 -9.04 2.19
CA GLN A 61 12.88 -7.83 2.90
C GLN A 61 12.44 -6.54 2.19
N ARG A 62 11.77 -6.67 1.04
CA ARG A 62 11.29 -5.55 0.22
C ARG A 62 9.81 -5.28 0.50
N GLY A 63 9.35 -4.05 0.28
CA GLY A 63 7.94 -3.69 0.46
C GLY A 63 7.41 -3.86 1.89
N ARG A 64 8.25 -3.76 2.93
CA ARG A 64 7.85 -4.10 4.32
C ARG A 64 6.76 -3.20 4.89
N TRP A 65 6.62 -1.97 4.39
CA TRP A 65 5.45 -1.16 4.70
C TRP A 65 4.17 -1.75 4.11
N THR A 66 4.17 -2.08 2.81
CA THR A 66 3.06 -2.75 2.14
C THR A 66 2.69 -4.07 2.82
N TYR A 67 3.68 -4.86 3.25
CA TYR A 67 3.44 -6.11 3.99
C TYR A 67 2.75 -5.87 5.34
N LYS A 68 3.15 -4.82 6.07
CA LYS A 68 2.49 -4.45 7.33
C LYS A 68 1.01 -4.10 7.15
N LEU A 69 0.64 -3.61 5.98
CA LEU A 69 -0.73 -3.27 5.62
C LEU A 69 -1.48 -4.50 5.07
N ILE A 70 -0.81 -5.28 4.23
CA ILE A 70 -1.35 -6.37 3.42
C ILE A 70 -0.48 -7.62 3.61
N PRO A 71 -0.57 -8.30 4.77
CA PRO A 71 0.22 -9.49 5.01
C PRO A 71 -0.33 -10.71 4.26
N GLU A 72 -1.65 -10.83 4.13
CA GLU A 72 -2.32 -11.96 3.47
C GLU A 72 -2.67 -11.58 2.02
N LEU A 73 -1.97 -12.19 1.05
CA LEU A 73 -2.12 -11.85 -0.35
C LEU A 73 -3.43 -12.34 -0.94
N THR A 74 -3.92 -13.51 -0.51
CA THR A 74 -5.15 -14.09 -1.02
C THR A 74 -6.34 -13.20 -0.71
N GLU A 75 -6.49 -12.76 0.55
CA GLU A 75 -7.55 -11.84 0.98
C GLU A 75 -7.52 -10.54 0.17
N TRP A 76 -6.32 -9.99 -0.05
CA TRP A 76 -6.15 -8.78 -0.84
C TRP A 76 -6.47 -9.01 -2.32
N ALA A 77 -5.93 -10.06 -2.93
CA ALA A 77 -6.10 -10.36 -4.34
C ALA A 77 -7.57 -10.62 -4.68
N ASP A 78 -8.27 -11.34 -3.82
CA ASP A 78 -9.67 -11.73 -3.99
C ASP A 78 -10.66 -10.60 -3.61
N CYS A 79 -10.22 -9.53 -2.94
CA CYS A 79 -11.06 -8.38 -2.61
C CYS A 79 -11.51 -7.61 -3.87
N GLU A 80 -12.75 -7.80 -4.31
CA GLU A 80 -13.29 -7.23 -5.57
C GLU A 80 -13.54 -5.71 -5.49
N HIS A 81 -13.86 -5.21 -4.31
CA HIS A 81 -14.21 -3.79 -4.12
C HIS A 81 -12.99 -2.89 -3.92
N LYS A 82 -11.77 -3.46 -3.85
CA LYS A 82 -10.54 -2.67 -3.72
C LYS A 82 -10.29 -1.83 -4.98
N THR A 83 -9.80 -0.62 -4.77
CA THR A 83 -9.36 0.28 -5.83
C THR A 83 -8.00 0.87 -5.48
N VAL A 84 -7.02 0.67 -6.38
CA VAL A 84 -5.64 1.09 -6.18
C VAL A 84 -5.27 2.10 -7.26
N ASP A 85 -5.49 3.36 -6.98
CA ASP A 85 -5.08 4.46 -7.84
C ASP A 85 -3.68 4.99 -7.50
N TYR A 86 -3.28 6.08 -8.16
CA TYR A 86 -1.96 6.70 -7.96
C TYR A 86 -1.68 7.15 -6.52
N HIS A 87 -2.69 7.67 -5.81
CA HIS A 87 -2.54 8.14 -4.43
C HIS A 87 -2.55 6.97 -3.45
N MET A 88 -3.44 6.00 -3.65
CA MET A 88 -3.47 4.77 -2.86
C MET A 88 -2.16 4.01 -3.01
N THR A 89 -1.62 3.88 -4.22
CA THR A 89 -0.33 3.21 -4.43
C THR A 89 0.80 3.87 -3.68
N GLN A 90 0.91 5.19 -3.74
CA GLN A 90 1.92 5.93 -2.97
C GLN A 90 1.78 5.66 -1.47
N PHE A 91 0.56 5.76 -0.94
CA PHE A 91 0.28 5.50 0.46
C PHE A 91 0.62 4.06 0.88
N LEU A 92 0.14 3.06 0.13
CA LEU A 92 0.32 1.64 0.43
C LEU A 92 1.77 1.17 0.24
N THR A 93 2.59 1.92 -0.49
CA THR A 93 4.00 1.60 -0.72
C THR A 93 4.97 2.50 0.04
N ASP A 94 4.52 3.58 0.69
CA ASP A 94 5.38 4.61 1.29
C ASP A 94 6.30 5.26 0.23
N HIS A 95 5.74 5.53 -0.96
CA HIS A 95 6.46 6.13 -2.08
C HIS A 95 5.86 7.48 -2.48
N GLY A 96 6.62 8.23 -3.29
CA GLY A 96 6.13 9.43 -3.97
C GLY A 96 6.37 10.70 -3.18
N CYS A 97 5.32 11.40 -2.76
CA CYS A 97 5.45 12.74 -2.18
C CYS A 97 5.90 12.80 -0.71
N PHE A 98 6.10 11.67 -0.04
CA PHE A 98 6.61 11.66 1.34
C PHE A 98 8.04 12.17 1.42
N ARG A 99 8.34 13.07 2.36
CA ARG A 99 9.70 13.61 2.52
C ARG A 99 10.73 12.53 2.85
N GLY A 100 10.36 11.48 3.59
CA GLY A 100 11.24 10.32 3.83
C GLY A 100 11.65 9.61 2.52
N TYR A 101 10.69 9.42 1.62
CA TYR A 101 10.95 8.86 0.29
C TYR A 101 11.81 9.81 -0.56
N LEU A 102 11.45 11.10 -0.62
CA LEU A 102 12.18 12.09 -1.42
C LEU A 102 13.63 12.28 -0.93
N PHE A 103 13.86 12.29 0.38
CA PHE A 103 15.19 12.40 0.98
C PHE A 103 16.09 11.22 0.60
N ARG A 104 15.54 9.99 0.59
CA ARG A 104 16.25 8.78 0.16
C ARG A 104 16.83 8.91 -1.27
N PHE A 105 16.13 9.62 -2.15
CA PHE A 105 16.57 9.89 -3.53
C PHE A 105 17.20 11.28 -3.71
N ARG A 106 17.53 11.97 -2.60
CA ARG A 106 18.18 13.29 -2.59
C ARG A 106 17.39 14.38 -3.32
N HIS A 107 16.06 14.27 -3.34
CA HIS A 107 15.18 15.31 -3.87
C HIS A 107 14.87 16.42 -2.86
N VAL A 108 15.13 16.18 -1.58
CA VAL A 108 15.01 17.17 -0.49
C VAL A 108 16.17 16.99 0.49
N ASN A 109 16.50 18.04 1.25
CA ASN A 109 17.63 18.03 2.19
C ASN A 109 17.30 17.43 3.56
N THR A 110 16.03 17.18 3.87
CA THR A 110 15.61 16.56 5.13
C THR A 110 14.38 15.69 4.95
N ALA A 111 14.36 14.56 5.65
CA ALA A 111 13.25 13.62 5.72
C ALA A 111 12.16 14.03 6.73
N GLN A 112 12.42 15.06 7.54
CA GLN A 112 11.56 15.47 8.64
C GLN A 112 10.20 15.97 8.16
N CYS A 113 9.15 15.63 8.90
CA CYS A 113 7.80 16.16 8.71
C CYS A 113 7.75 17.64 9.09
N LEU A 114 7.01 18.42 8.32
CA LEU A 114 6.90 19.88 8.52
C LEU A 114 6.06 20.27 9.75
N TYR A 115 5.26 19.33 10.26
CA TYR A 115 4.27 19.58 11.32
C TYR A 115 4.59 18.86 12.63
N CYS A 116 5.66 18.07 12.65
CA CYS A 116 6.02 17.22 13.78
C CYS A 116 7.50 17.32 14.07
N THR A 117 7.84 17.55 15.34
CA THR A 117 9.23 17.59 15.82
C THR A 117 9.86 16.20 15.74
N ASP A 118 11.08 16.13 15.20
CA ASP A 118 11.93 14.93 15.13
C ASP A 118 11.29 13.66 14.53
N ALA A 119 10.30 13.84 13.66
CA ALA A 119 9.62 12.73 12.99
C ALA A 119 9.91 12.70 11.49
N VAL A 120 10.27 11.53 10.96
CA VAL A 120 10.38 11.33 9.51
C VAL A 120 8.99 11.23 8.89
N GLU A 121 8.74 11.98 7.83
CA GLU A 121 7.47 11.91 7.10
C GLU A 121 7.41 10.65 6.24
N THR A 122 6.59 9.71 6.69
CA THR A 122 6.27 8.43 6.02
C THR A 122 4.76 8.22 6.00
N ALA A 123 4.28 7.31 5.16
CA ALA A 123 2.91 6.82 5.19
C ALA A 123 2.49 6.35 6.59
N LYS A 124 3.39 5.64 7.30
CA LYS A 124 3.17 5.23 8.70
C LYS A 124 2.95 6.43 9.62
N HIS A 125 3.83 7.43 9.52
CA HIS A 125 3.75 8.62 10.36
C HIS A 125 2.43 9.37 10.15
N ILE A 126 2.02 9.61 8.89
CA ILE A 126 0.77 10.33 8.61
C ILE A 126 -0.47 9.52 9.06
N LEU A 127 -0.42 8.19 8.90
CA LEU A 127 -1.52 7.30 9.26
C LEU A 127 -1.74 7.16 10.77
N LEU A 128 -0.70 7.35 11.58
CA LEU A 128 -0.77 7.03 13.02
C LEU A 128 -0.51 8.20 13.96
N HIS A 129 0.35 9.16 13.57
CA HIS A 129 0.96 10.07 14.55
C HIS A 129 0.89 11.54 14.16
N CYS A 130 0.95 11.86 12.86
CA CYS A 130 1.14 13.23 12.40
C CYS A 130 0.04 14.18 12.91
N SER A 131 0.42 15.25 13.61
CA SER A 131 -0.51 16.27 14.13
C SER A 131 -1.42 16.87 13.04
N ARG A 132 -0.93 16.91 11.81
CA ARG A 132 -1.64 17.43 10.62
C ARG A 132 -2.94 16.69 10.28
N PHE A 133 -3.00 15.39 10.59
CA PHE A 133 -4.06 14.48 10.11
C PHE A 133 -4.89 13.88 11.25
N VAL A 134 -5.04 14.61 12.36
CA VAL A 134 -5.83 14.17 13.52
C VAL A 134 -7.29 13.91 13.11
N GLU A 135 -7.88 14.84 12.35
CA GLU A 135 -9.27 14.75 11.90
C GLU A 135 -9.47 13.59 10.92
N GLU A 136 -8.64 13.45 9.90
CA GLU A 136 -8.73 12.33 8.95
C GLU A 136 -8.53 10.98 9.63
N ARG A 137 -7.61 10.88 10.60
CA ARG A 137 -7.46 9.65 11.38
C ARG A 137 -8.68 9.32 12.22
N ALA A 138 -9.33 10.34 12.79
CA ALA A 138 -10.58 10.15 13.54
C ALA A 138 -11.71 9.68 12.62
N GLN A 139 -11.81 10.24 11.41
CA GLN A 139 -12.77 9.78 10.39
C GLN A 139 -12.50 8.34 9.96
N LEU A 140 -11.22 7.96 9.75
CA LEU A 140 -10.85 6.58 9.46
C LEU A 140 -11.25 5.62 10.58
N VAL A 141 -11.08 6.02 11.85
CA VAL A 141 -11.52 5.23 13.02
C VAL A 141 -13.04 5.14 13.10
N ALA A 142 -13.76 6.23 12.83
CA ALA A 142 -15.23 6.20 12.82
C ALA A 142 -15.78 5.27 11.72
N LEU A 143 -15.12 5.20 10.57
CA LEU A 143 -15.53 4.37 9.44
C LEU A 143 -15.17 2.89 9.62
N ALA A 144 -13.96 2.62 10.10
CA ALA A 144 -13.36 1.29 10.14
C ALA A 144 -13.42 0.63 11.54
N GLY A 145 -13.98 1.33 12.53
CA GLY A 145 -13.90 0.98 13.95
C GLY A 145 -12.55 1.32 14.57
N SER A 146 -12.24 0.71 15.72
CA SER A 146 -11.00 0.99 16.48
C SER A 146 -9.79 0.06 16.20
N PRO A 147 -9.40 -0.32 14.96
CA PRO A 147 -8.07 -0.87 14.76
C PRO A 147 -7.02 0.26 14.79
N LEU A 148 -6.18 0.24 15.82
CA LEU A 148 -5.08 1.22 15.96
C LEU A 148 -3.85 0.85 15.11
N SER A 149 -3.77 -0.37 14.60
CA SER A 149 -2.63 -0.84 13.81
C SER A 149 -2.81 -0.54 12.30
N PRO A 150 -1.71 -0.36 11.53
CA PRO A 150 -1.77 -0.22 10.08
C PRO A 150 -2.53 -1.35 9.38
N ARG A 151 -2.22 -2.61 9.75
CA ARG A 151 -2.92 -3.79 9.25
C ARG A 151 -4.41 -3.70 9.52
N GLY A 152 -4.78 -3.43 10.77
CA GLY A 152 -6.17 -3.40 11.19
C GLY A 152 -6.99 -2.37 10.42
N ARG A 153 -6.41 -1.20 10.13
CA ARG A 153 -7.06 -0.16 9.32
C ARG A 153 -7.36 -0.65 7.90
N VAL A 154 -6.40 -1.29 7.24
CA VAL A 154 -6.61 -1.84 5.88
C VAL A 154 -7.52 -3.05 5.90
N ALA A 155 -7.39 -3.95 6.87
CA ALA A 155 -8.26 -5.11 7.03
C ALA A 155 -9.73 -4.69 7.23
N ALA A 156 -9.97 -3.64 8.02
CA ALA A 156 -11.31 -3.12 8.23
C ALA A 156 -11.90 -2.45 6.96
N MET A 157 -11.06 -1.90 6.08
CA MET A 157 -11.51 -1.42 4.76
C MET A 157 -11.93 -2.57 3.83
N MET A 158 -11.33 -3.76 3.99
CA MET A 158 -11.63 -4.94 3.18
C MET A 158 -12.75 -5.84 3.74
N ALA A 159 -13.20 -5.58 4.98
CA ALA A 159 -14.11 -6.46 5.69
C ALA A 159 -15.48 -6.56 5.00
N GLU A 160 -15.95 -7.78 4.77
CA GLU A 160 -17.15 -8.09 3.98
C GLU A 160 -18.48 -7.69 4.65
N ASN A 161 -18.49 -7.38 5.95
CA ASN A 161 -19.71 -7.11 6.71
C ASN A 161 -19.66 -5.78 7.47
N PRO A 162 -20.74 -4.96 7.48
CA PRO A 162 -22.00 -5.11 6.74
C PRO A 162 -22.01 -4.38 5.38
N LYS A 163 -21.00 -3.54 5.06
CA LYS A 163 -20.97 -2.69 3.85
C LYS A 163 -19.53 -2.48 3.31
N PRO A 164 -18.90 -3.52 2.74
CA PRO A 164 -17.47 -3.55 2.40
C PRO A 164 -17.03 -2.39 1.50
N LYS A 165 -17.78 -2.19 0.39
CA LYS A 165 -17.47 -1.14 -0.58
C LYS A 165 -17.55 0.27 0.02
N ILE A 166 -18.48 0.52 0.94
CA ILE A 166 -18.65 1.84 1.55
C ILE A 166 -17.48 2.16 2.50
N ALA A 167 -17.01 1.17 3.26
CA ALA A 167 -15.83 1.31 4.10
C ALA A 167 -14.58 1.59 3.25
N TRP A 168 -14.41 0.84 2.16
CA TRP A 168 -13.32 1.09 1.22
C TRP A 168 -13.39 2.48 0.58
N ASP A 169 -14.53 2.84 -0.03
CA ASP A 169 -14.72 4.12 -0.73
C ASP A 169 -14.52 5.31 0.22
N GLY A 170 -15.06 5.23 1.45
CA GLY A 170 -14.89 6.29 2.44
C GLY A 170 -13.43 6.44 2.88
N ALA A 171 -12.75 5.34 3.18
CA ALA A 171 -11.34 5.37 3.56
C ALA A 171 -10.44 5.82 2.41
N HIS A 172 -10.76 5.40 1.18
CA HIS A 172 -10.10 5.86 -0.04
C HIS A 172 -10.17 7.38 -0.16
N VAL A 173 -11.36 7.98 -0.05
CA VAL A 173 -11.53 9.45 -0.10
C VAL A 173 -10.68 10.15 0.96
N ILE A 174 -10.67 9.63 2.18
CA ILE A 174 -9.89 10.21 3.29
C ILE A 174 -8.38 10.11 3.01
N ILE A 175 -7.89 8.92 2.64
CA ILE A 175 -6.47 8.70 2.33
C ILE A 175 -6.03 9.54 1.14
N VAL A 176 -6.83 9.63 0.08
CA VAL A 176 -6.55 10.49 -1.08
C VAL A 176 -6.48 11.95 -0.67
N THR A 177 -7.36 12.41 0.24
CA THR A 177 -7.31 13.77 0.78
C THR A 177 -6.02 14.02 1.53
N MET A 178 -5.60 13.09 2.40
CA MET A 178 -4.31 13.15 3.09
C MET A 178 -3.15 13.21 2.09
N MET A 179 -3.15 12.36 1.06
CA MET A 179 -2.09 12.31 0.05
C MET A 179 -2.00 13.57 -0.81
N LYS A 180 -3.14 14.16 -1.19
CA LYS A 180 -3.18 15.45 -1.89
C LYS A 180 -2.61 16.57 -1.03
N ARG A 181 -2.93 16.57 0.27
CA ARG A 181 -2.35 17.50 1.26
C ARG A 181 -0.83 17.31 1.37
N VAL A 182 -0.31 16.09 1.47
CA VAL A 182 1.16 15.83 1.47
C VAL A 182 1.81 16.35 0.19
N ARG A 183 1.22 16.06 -0.98
CA ARG A 183 1.73 16.54 -2.27
C ARG A 183 1.72 18.07 -2.37
N LYS A 184 0.69 18.74 -1.85
CA LYS A 184 0.61 20.21 -1.87
C LYS A 184 1.77 20.84 -1.10
N ASP A 185 2.07 20.33 0.10
CA ASP A 185 3.19 20.87 0.87
C ASP A 185 4.52 20.58 0.20
N GLU A 186 4.67 19.37 -0.33
CA GLU A 186 5.88 18.97 -1.04
C GLU A 186 6.18 19.90 -2.22
N LEU A 187 5.16 20.27 -3.00
CA LEU A 187 5.30 21.26 -4.08
C LEU A 187 5.63 22.65 -3.54
N ALA A 188 4.94 23.10 -2.49
CA ALA A 188 5.17 24.43 -1.90
C ALA A 188 6.60 24.57 -1.34
N ASN A 189 7.14 23.51 -0.75
CA ASN A 189 8.51 23.52 -0.22
C ASN A 189 9.57 23.51 -1.31
N ARG A 190 9.33 22.84 -2.46
CA ARG A 190 10.25 22.90 -3.60
C ARG A 190 10.39 24.33 -4.14
N SER A 191 9.26 25.02 -4.32
CA SER A 191 9.26 26.39 -4.80
C SER A 191 9.98 27.37 -3.86
N GLN A 192 10.01 27.09 -2.56
CA GLN A 192 10.75 27.90 -1.58
C GLN A 192 12.25 27.59 -1.55
N SER A 193 12.68 26.40 -1.96
CA SER A 193 14.10 26.00 -2.00
C SER A 193 14.83 26.41 -3.28
N GLU A 194 14.10 26.88 -4.29
CA GLU A 194 14.64 27.35 -5.58
C GLU A 194 14.82 28.88 -5.63
N LEU A 195 14.47 29.59 -4.54
CA LEU A 195 14.67 31.03 -4.33
C LEU A 195 15.85 31.26 -3.38
#